data_AF-A0A7I4YYI2-F1
#
_entry.id   AF-A0A7I4YYI2-F1
#
_cell.length_a   1.000
_cell.length_b   1.000
_cell.length_c   1.000
_cell.angle_alpha   90.00
_cell.angle_beta   90.00
_cell.angle_gamma   90.00
#
_symmetry.space_group_name_H-M   'P 1'
#
loop_
_entity.id
_entity.type
_entity.pdbx_description
1 polymer ?
#
loop_
_entity_poly.entity_id
_entity_poly.type
_entity_poly.pdbx_seq_one_letter_code
_entity_poly.pdbx_strand_id
1 'polypeptide(L)'
;MMYIGIISLLALVFITHSLPERPSFPTEELCDLYREKCETKLKKLNCKARALECLDYANNGLRITWNFCNFLNNDNVTVCRERAITDYEIIKGAIMNDTFKYDFAD
;
A
#
# COMPACT_ATOMS: atom_id res chain seq x y z
N MET A 1 -8.98 -19.78 36.83
CA MET A 1 -8.13 -18.69 36.30
C MET A 1 -7.34 -19.06 35.05
N MET A 2 -6.89 -20.31 34.87
CA MET A 2 -6.12 -20.74 33.68
C MET A 2 -6.92 -20.75 32.35
N TYR A 3 -8.23 -20.99 32.42
CA TYR A 3 -9.11 -21.03 31.24
C TYR A 3 -9.36 -19.66 30.58
N ILE A 4 -9.41 -18.58 31.38
CA ILE A 4 -9.68 -17.23 30.87
C ILE A 4 -8.48 -16.75 30.03
N GLY A 5 -7.25 -17.05 30.46
CA GLY A 5 -6.04 -16.71 29.70
C GLY A 5 -5.95 -17.42 28.34
N ILE A 6 -6.35 -18.71 28.28
CA ILE A 6 -6.37 -19.48 27.04
C ILE A 6 -7.45 -18.96 26.08
N ILE A 7 -8.63 -18.63 26.59
CA ILE A 7 -9.73 -18.06 25.78
C ILE A 7 -9.36 -16.68 25.24
N SER A 8 -8.72 -15.81 26.04
CA SER A 8 -8.24 -14.51 25.57
C SER A 8 -7.16 -14.63 24.50
N LEU A 9 -6.25 -15.61 24.61
CA LEU A 9 -5.21 -15.85 23.59
C LEU A 9 -5.83 -16.35 22.28
N LEU A 10 -6.78 -17.28 22.35
CA LEU A 10 -7.50 -17.80 21.18
C LEU A 10 -8.32 -16.71 20.49
N ALA A 11 -8.96 -15.80 21.25
CA ALA A 11 -9.69 -14.67 20.68
C ALA A 11 -8.76 -13.72 19.90
N LEU A 12 -7.57 -13.42 20.43
CA LEU A 12 -6.56 -12.61 19.74
C LEU A 12 -6.05 -13.27 18.45
N VAL A 13 -5.82 -14.58 18.47
CA VAL A 13 -5.40 -15.35 17.29
C VAL A 13 -6.52 -15.39 16.24
N PHE A 14 -7.79 -15.54 16.63
CA PHE A 14 -8.90 -15.50 15.67
C PHE A 14 -9.04 -14.14 14.98
N ILE A 15 -8.86 -13.04 15.72
CA ILE A 15 -8.94 -11.68 15.17
C ILE A 15 -7.83 -11.43 14.14
N THR A 16 -6.63 -11.99 14.32
CA THR A 16 -5.54 -11.82 13.34
C THR A 16 -5.69 -12.70 12.09
N HIS A 17 -6.42 -13.82 12.17
CA HIS A 17 -6.63 -14.74 11.03
C HIS A 17 -7.91 -14.42 10.24
N SER A 18 -8.83 -13.62 10.78
CA SER A 18 -10.08 -13.25 10.10
C SER A 18 -9.96 -12.04 9.19
N LEU A 19 -8.84 -11.30 9.22
CA LEU A 19 -8.67 -10.15 8.35
C LEU A 19 -8.33 -10.61 6.92
N PRO A 20 -9.05 -10.12 5.91
CA PRO A 20 -8.79 -10.49 4.53
C PRO A 20 -7.38 -10.08 4.11
N GLU A 21 -6.70 -10.96 3.38
CA GLU A 21 -5.36 -10.69 2.89
C GLU A 21 -5.38 -9.58 1.84
N ARG A 22 -4.51 -8.58 2.01
CA ARG A 22 -4.41 -7.44 1.09
C ARG A 22 -3.92 -7.93 -0.28
N PRO A 23 -4.52 -7.47 -1.39
CA PRO A 23 -4.00 -7.78 -2.72
C PRO A 23 -2.57 -7.27 -2.89
N SER A 24 -1.73 -8.09 -3.52
CA SER A 24 -0.37 -7.71 -3.93
C SER A 24 -0.42 -6.94 -5.24
N PHE A 25 0.35 -5.85 -5.32
CA PHE A 25 0.53 -5.06 -6.54
C PHE A 25 2.02 -4.97 -6.87
N PRO A 26 2.40 -4.86 -8.16
CA PRO A 26 3.81 -4.83 -8.58
C PRO A 26 4.42 -3.43 -8.37
N THR A 27 4.44 -2.96 -7.12
CA THR A 27 4.95 -1.63 -6.75
C THR A 27 6.46 -1.51 -6.94
N GLU A 28 7.21 -2.59 -6.70
CA GLU A 28 8.65 -2.63 -6.95
C GLU A 28 8.98 -2.45 -8.43
N GLU A 29 8.37 -3.24 -9.32
CA GLU A 29 8.55 -3.10 -10.77
C GLU A 29 8.15 -1.71 -11.26
N LEU A 30 7.04 -1.15 -10.75
CA LEU A 30 6.60 0.20 -11.08
C LEU A 30 7.63 1.26 -10.68
N CYS A 31 8.22 1.15 -9.49
CA CYS A 31 9.21 2.12 -9.01
C CYS A 31 10.59 1.95 -9.65
N ASP A 32 10.94 0.75 -10.08
CA ASP A 32 12.11 0.51 -10.93
C ASP A 32 11.95 1.14 -12.32
N LEU A 33 10.76 0.99 -12.94
CA LEU A 33 10.43 1.68 -14.20
C LEU A 33 10.46 3.21 -14.04
N TYR A 34 9.98 3.72 -12.90
CA TYR A 34 10.09 5.14 -12.58
C TYR A 34 11.55 5.57 -12.42
N ARG A 35 12.41 4.78 -11.77
CA ARG A 35 13.85 5.08 -11.64
C ARG A 35 14.50 5.23 -13.00
N GLU A 36 14.28 4.28 -13.90
CA GLU A 36 14.80 4.33 -15.27
C GLU A 36 14.30 5.58 -16.01
N LYS A 37 13.00 5.88 -15.92
CA LYS A 37 12.42 7.10 -16.50
C LYS A 37 13.06 8.36 -15.89
N CYS A 38 13.28 8.37 -14.58
CA CYS A 38 13.87 9.49 -13.87
C CYS A 38 15.29 9.77 -14.38
N GLU A 39 16.11 8.73 -14.54
CA GLU A 39 17.50 8.83 -14.98
C GLU A 39 17.60 9.24 -16.46
N THR A 40 16.78 8.62 -17.32
CA THR A 40 16.90 8.77 -18.77
C THR A 40 16.14 9.96 -19.34
N LYS A 41 14.90 10.18 -18.87
CA LYS A 41 13.98 11.20 -19.43
C LYS A 41 13.92 12.46 -18.59
N LEU A 42 13.80 12.33 -17.27
CA LEU A 42 13.70 13.50 -16.37
C LEU A 42 15.07 14.08 -16.00
N LYS A 43 16.12 13.26 -16.08
CA LYS A 43 17.52 13.62 -15.79
C LYS A 43 17.69 14.27 -14.41
N LYS A 44 16.96 13.79 -13.39
CA LYS A 44 17.12 14.29 -12.02
C LYS A 44 18.37 13.69 -11.38
N LEU A 45 19.00 14.45 -10.49
CA LEU A 45 20.21 14.00 -9.78
C LEU A 45 19.91 13.02 -8.63
N ASN A 46 18.66 12.98 -8.14
CA ASN A 46 18.26 12.22 -6.95
C ASN A 46 17.37 11.00 -7.27
N CYS A 47 17.48 10.40 -8.46
CA CYS A 47 16.58 9.34 -8.90
C CYS A 47 16.55 8.11 -8.00
N LYS A 48 17.68 7.75 -7.37
CA LYS A 48 17.71 6.66 -6.38
C LYS A 48 16.85 6.96 -5.15
N ALA A 49 16.94 8.17 -4.60
CA ALA A 49 16.12 8.59 -3.47
C ALA A 49 14.64 8.67 -3.86
N ARG A 50 14.35 9.24 -5.04
CA ARG A 50 12.99 9.33 -5.59
C ARG A 50 12.34 7.96 -5.84
N ALA A 51 13.14 6.95 -6.21
CA ALA A 51 12.63 5.58 -6.38
C ALA A 51 12.25 4.93 -5.03
N LEU A 52 12.97 5.25 -3.95
CA LEU A 52 12.59 4.83 -2.59
C LEU A 52 11.31 5.53 -2.14
N GLU A 53 11.21 6.86 -2.34
CA GLU A 53 9.98 7.61 -2.08
C GLU A 53 8.78 7.07 -2.87
N CYS A 54 9.00 6.65 -4.12
CA CYS A 54 7.97 6.00 -4.93
C CYS A 54 7.44 4.73 -4.26
N LEU A 55 8.35 3.88 -3.75
CA LEU A 55 7.99 2.62 -3.13
C LEU A 55 7.19 2.86 -1.84
N ASP A 56 7.65 3.80 -1.02
CA ASP A 56 6.96 4.19 0.21
C ASP A 56 5.59 4.81 -0.08
N TYR A 57 5.51 5.70 -1.06
CA TYR A 57 4.26 6.31 -1.52
C TYR A 57 3.25 5.25 -1.96
N ALA A 58 3.66 4.33 -2.86
CA ALA A 58 2.77 3.32 -3.40
C ALA A 58 2.32 2.32 -2.33
N ASN A 59 3.26 1.79 -1.53
CA ASN A 59 2.94 0.81 -0.49
C ASN A 59 2.08 1.41 0.62
N ASN A 60 2.37 2.64 1.05
CA ASN A 60 1.57 3.30 2.07
C ASN A 60 0.18 3.66 1.55
N GLY A 61 0.08 4.21 0.34
CA GLY A 61 -1.20 4.53 -0.30
C GLY A 61 -2.13 3.31 -0.37
N LEU A 62 -1.62 2.19 -0.90
CA LEU A 62 -2.38 0.95 -1.02
C LEU A 62 -2.75 0.33 0.35
N ARG A 63 -1.87 0.45 1.34
CA ARG A 63 -2.15 0.03 2.73
C ARG A 63 -3.29 0.85 3.33
N ILE A 64 -3.24 2.17 3.18
CA ILE A 64 -4.27 3.08 3.68
C ILE A 64 -5.59 2.78 2.97
N THR A 65 -5.61 2.69 1.65
CA THR A 65 -6.81 2.30 0.88
C THR A 65 -7.43 1.01 1.40
N TRP A 66 -6.62 -0.03 1.59
CA TRP A 66 -7.09 -1.32 2.09
C TRP A 66 -7.72 -1.21 3.49
N ASN A 67 -7.00 -0.59 4.42
CA ASN A 67 -7.44 -0.50 5.81
C ASN A 67 -8.69 0.37 5.96
N PHE A 68 -8.72 1.54 5.30
CA PHE A 68 -9.89 2.44 5.33
C PHE A 68 -11.10 1.82 4.65
N CYS A 69 -10.91 1.13 3.53
CA CYS A 69 -12.04 0.49 2.87
C CYS A 69 -12.67 -0.61 3.73
N ASN A 70 -11.86 -1.51 4.30
CA ASN A 70 -12.37 -2.60 5.14
C ASN A 70 -13.10 -2.05 6.37
N PHE A 71 -12.55 -0.99 6.99
CA PHE A 71 -13.21 -0.29 8.08
C PHE A 71 -14.58 0.30 7.69
N LEU A 72 -14.68 0.96 6.53
CA LEU A 72 -15.94 1.60 6.09
C LEU A 72 -16.99 0.61 5.55
N ASN A 73 -16.56 -0.56 5.07
CA ASN A 73 -17.42 -1.51 4.37
C ASN A 73 -17.64 -2.82 5.15
N ASN A 74 -17.42 -2.82 6.47
CA ASN A 74 -17.58 -4.01 7.34
C ASN A 74 -16.87 -5.24 6.75
N ASP A 75 -15.61 -5.09 6.36
CA ASP A 75 -14.77 -6.14 5.77
C ASP A 75 -15.33 -6.75 4.46
N ASN A 76 -16.11 -6.00 3.68
CA ASN A 76 -16.50 -6.40 2.32
C ASN A 76 -15.30 -6.42 1.37
N VAL A 77 -14.62 -7.56 1.36
CA VAL A 77 -13.37 -7.82 0.62
C VAL A 77 -13.49 -7.54 -0.87
N THR A 78 -14.63 -7.85 -1.48
CA THR A 78 -14.83 -7.68 -2.93
C THR A 78 -14.77 -6.20 -3.30
N VAL A 79 -15.55 -5.37 -2.61
CA VAL A 79 -15.56 -3.92 -2.80
C VAL A 79 -14.17 -3.33 -2.53
N CYS A 80 -13.51 -3.80 -1.48
CA CYS A 80 -12.18 -3.28 -1.13
C CYS A 80 -11.06 -3.73 -2.06
N ARG A 81 -11.19 -4.89 -2.70
CA ARG A 81 -10.28 -5.32 -3.77
C ARG A 81 -10.45 -4.46 -5.01
N GLU A 82 -11.67 -4.19 -5.45
CA GLU A 82 -11.96 -3.29 -6.58
C GLU A 82 -11.44 -1.88 -6.30
N ARG A 83 -11.63 -1.38 -5.08
CA ARG A 83 -11.10 -0.09 -4.64
C ARG A 83 -9.58 -0.06 -4.67
N ALA A 84 -8.91 -1.09 -4.15
CA ALA A 84 -7.45 -1.18 -4.16
C ALA A 84 -6.89 -1.21 -5.58
N ILE A 85 -7.55 -1.90 -6.52
CA ILE A 85 -7.18 -1.91 -7.94
C ILE A 85 -7.31 -0.50 -8.54
N THR A 86 -8.40 0.20 -8.25
CA THR A 86 -8.63 1.57 -8.71
C THR A 86 -7.55 2.52 -8.20
N ASP A 87 -7.26 2.46 -6.90
CA ASP A 87 -6.25 3.33 -6.28
C ASP A 87 -4.83 2.97 -6.75
N TYR A 88 -4.54 1.71 -7.07
CA TYR A 88 -3.29 1.32 -7.71
C TYR A 88 -3.09 2.02 -9.07
N GLU A 89 -4.10 2.06 -9.93
CA GLU A 89 -4.00 2.74 -11.23
C GLU A 89 -3.86 4.27 -11.08
N ILE A 90 -4.48 4.86 -10.05
CA ILE A 90 -4.30 6.28 -9.72
C ILE A 90 -2.86 6.55 -9.27
N ILE A 91 -2.34 5.74 -8.34
CA ILE A 91 -0.97 5.82 -7.82
C ILE A 91 0.04 5.66 -8.97
N LYS A 92 -0.16 4.65 -9.81
CA LYS A 92 0.64 4.41 -11.01
C LYS A 92 0.62 5.61 -11.96
N GLY A 93 -0.54 6.21 -12.18
CA GLY A 93 -0.66 7.45 -12.95
C GLY A 93 0.16 8.59 -12.34
N ALA A 94 0.08 8.80 -11.02
CA ALA A 94 0.85 9.84 -10.33
C ALA A 94 2.37 9.60 -10.39
N ILE A 95 2.82 8.36 -10.20
CA ILE A 95 4.23 7.97 -10.31
C ILE A 95 4.72 8.18 -11.74
N MET A 96 4.00 7.63 -12.72
CA MET A 96 4.42 7.71 -14.12
C MET A 96 4.34 9.13 -14.67
N ASN A 97 3.57 10.03 -14.07
CA ASN A 97 3.57 11.45 -14.43
C ASN A 97 4.52 12.30 -13.57
N ASP A 98 5.27 11.70 -12.63
CA ASP A 98 6.15 12.38 -11.69
C ASP A 98 5.43 13.47 -10.86
N THR A 99 4.13 13.27 -10.59
CA THR A 99 3.30 14.17 -9.78
C THR A 99 3.09 13.68 -8.36
N PHE A 100 3.57 12.47 -8.02
CA PHE A 100 3.54 11.97 -6.65
C PHE A 100 4.42 12.84 -5.74
N LYS A 101 3.86 13.17 -4.59
CA LYS A 101 4.53 13.87 -3.50
C LYS A 101 4.55 12.95 -2.29
N TYR A 102 5.72 12.81 -1.71
CA TYR A 102 5.90 12.13 -0.44
C TYR A 102 6.47 13.17 0.53
N ASP A 103 5.57 13.94 1.14
CA ASP A 103 5.97 14.83 2.22
C ASP A 103 6.06 13.96 3.48
N PHE A 104 7.27 13.81 4.01
CA PHE A 104 7.44 13.42 5.40
C PHE A 104 6.77 14.51 6.23
N ALA A 105 5.65 14.20 6.88
CA ALA A 105 5.35 14.89 8.11
C ALA A 105 6.39 14.39 9.12
N ASP A 106 7.52 15.10 9.19
CA ASP A 106 8.52 14.96 10.25
C ASP A 106 7.89 15.28 11.62
#